data_AF-A0A183KEL4-F1
#
_entry.id   AF-A0A183KEL4-F1
#
_cell.length_a   1.000
_cell.length_b   1.000
_cell.length_c   1.000
_cell.angle_alpha   90.00
_cell.angle_beta   90.00
_cell.angle_gamma   90.00
#
_symmetry.space_group_name_H-M   'P 1'
#
loop_
_entity.id
_entity.type
_entity.pdbx_description
1 polymer ?
#
loop_
_entity_poly.entity_id
_entity_poly.type
_entity_poly.pdbx_seq_one_letter_code
_entity_poly.pdbx_strand_id
1 'polypeptide(L)'
;AEKSPLFLLLNNIDGPGLRNGKAQAILARLAEIQHIHLVASLDHANMPLLWSHNELARFSWIWEDCTNFCNYTEESSFANSQILQNILGGIGSGSDTTGSVGAMFASLRQVASSLTQNARDIFRMIVEYQLETPFQDGKGAISGIAMEDLYWRCRDAFLTSNETTLKAQLTEFRDHKLIKIKKGPDGTEFIFIPMDTDNLQKLLQNIDTFQ
;
A
#
# COMPACT_ATOMS: atom_id res chain seq x y z
N ALA A 1 13.32 26.34 -26.46
CA ALA A 1 12.91 24.99 -26.06
C ALA A 1 11.40 24.92 -26.19
N GLU A 2 10.89 24.35 -27.30
CA GLU A 2 9.48 23.95 -27.38
C GLU A 2 9.19 23.04 -26.18
N LYS A 3 8.26 23.44 -25.33
CA LYS A 3 7.94 22.69 -24.12
C LYS A 3 7.17 21.43 -24.55
N SER A 4 7.75 20.24 -24.38
CA SER A 4 7.09 18.97 -24.66
C SER A 4 5.86 18.76 -23.77
N PRO A 5 4.66 18.53 -24.32
CA PRO A 5 3.43 18.39 -23.53
C PRO A 5 3.50 17.19 -22.58
N LEU A 6 2.97 17.34 -21.36
CA LEU A 6 2.90 16.28 -20.37
C LEU A 6 1.52 15.60 -20.44
N PHE A 7 1.50 14.29 -20.67
CA PHE A 7 0.27 13.50 -20.63
C PHE A 7 0.17 12.78 -19.29
N LEU A 8 -0.94 12.98 -18.60
CA LEU A 8 -1.25 12.33 -17.33
C LEU A 8 -2.42 11.37 -17.55
N LEU A 9 -2.14 10.07 -17.43
CA LEU A 9 -3.14 9.00 -17.42
C LEU A 9 -3.55 8.70 -15.98
N LEU A 10 -4.83 8.82 -15.69
CA LEU A 10 -5.44 8.55 -14.38
C LEU A 10 -6.41 7.38 -14.49
N ASN A 11 -5.99 6.21 -14.04
CA ASN A 11 -6.91 5.10 -13.84
C ASN A 11 -7.76 5.37 -12.59
N ASN A 12 -9.08 5.26 -12.71
CA ASN A 12 -10.04 5.46 -11.61
C ASN A 12 -9.87 6.81 -10.90
N ILE A 13 -10.25 7.91 -11.56
CA ILE A 13 -10.22 9.25 -10.96
C ILE A 13 -11.11 9.37 -9.70
N ASP A 14 -12.07 8.46 -9.57
CA ASP A 14 -12.99 8.27 -8.46
C ASP A 14 -12.49 7.24 -7.44
N GLY A 15 -11.23 6.85 -7.47
CA GLY A 15 -10.62 5.97 -6.48
C GLY A 15 -10.73 6.53 -5.05
N PRO A 16 -10.77 5.68 -4.02
CA PRO A 16 -11.03 6.11 -2.63
C PRO A 16 -10.03 7.15 -2.09
N GLY A 17 -8.79 7.15 -2.58
CA GLY A 17 -7.78 8.16 -2.23
C GLY A 17 -7.94 9.52 -2.93
N LEU A 18 -8.62 9.55 -4.09
CA LEU A 18 -8.80 10.74 -4.94
C LEU A 18 -10.20 11.35 -4.84
N ARG A 19 -11.16 10.69 -4.18
CA ARG A 19 -12.51 11.25 -3.91
C ARG A 19 -12.51 12.53 -3.06
N ASN A 20 -11.40 12.86 -2.41
CA ASN A 20 -11.28 14.07 -1.61
C ASN A 20 -11.41 15.31 -2.50
N GLY A 21 -12.28 16.25 -2.12
CA GLY A 21 -12.48 17.51 -2.88
C GLY A 21 -11.19 18.32 -3.07
N LYS A 22 -10.23 18.24 -2.13
CA LYS A 22 -8.90 18.84 -2.30
C LYS A 22 -8.12 18.22 -3.46
N ALA A 23 -8.18 16.90 -3.61
CA ALA A 23 -7.47 16.21 -4.68
C ALA A 23 -8.09 16.53 -6.05
N GLN A 24 -9.43 16.50 -6.14
CA GLN A 24 -10.15 16.87 -7.35
C GLN A 24 -9.91 18.33 -7.74
N ALA A 25 -9.89 19.27 -6.79
CA ALA A 25 -9.56 20.66 -7.06
C ALA A 25 -8.13 20.87 -7.59
N ILE A 26 -7.16 20.09 -7.09
CA ILE A 26 -5.77 20.11 -7.60
C ILE A 26 -5.72 19.57 -9.03
N LEU A 27 -6.40 18.45 -9.29
CA LEU A 27 -6.48 17.85 -10.63
C LEU A 27 -7.16 18.81 -11.63
N ALA A 28 -8.24 19.47 -11.22
CA ALA A 28 -8.93 20.47 -12.03
C ALA A 28 -8.00 21.63 -12.40
N ARG A 29 -7.17 22.09 -11.45
CA ARG A 29 -6.19 23.15 -11.69
C ARG A 29 -5.02 22.69 -12.58
N LEU A 30 -4.67 21.41 -12.55
CA LEU A 30 -3.68 20.83 -13.47
C LEU A 30 -4.24 20.74 -14.90
N ALA A 31 -5.51 20.37 -15.05
CA ALA A 31 -6.19 20.29 -16.35
C ALA A 31 -6.37 21.65 -17.03
N GLU A 32 -6.42 22.75 -16.26
CA GLU A 32 -6.50 24.13 -16.78
C GLU A 32 -5.20 24.54 -17.51
N ILE A 33 -4.08 23.87 -17.25
CA ILE A 33 -2.78 24.18 -17.86
C ILE A 33 -2.73 23.57 -19.26
N GLN A 34 -2.66 24.41 -20.31
CA GLN A 34 -2.63 23.95 -21.71
C GLN A 34 -1.48 22.99 -22.08
N HIS A 35 -0.46 22.92 -21.24
CA HIS A 35 0.70 22.07 -21.44
C HIS A 35 0.54 20.66 -20.83
N ILE A 36 -0.48 20.47 -20.00
CA ILE A 36 -0.80 19.19 -19.35
C ILE A 36 -2.11 18.67 -19.94
N HIS A 37 -2.07 17.46 -20.48
CA HIS A 37 -3.26 16.78 -21.00
C HIS A 37 -3.64 15.64 -20.07
N LEU A 38 -4.91 15.58 -19.71
CA LEU A 38 -5.45 14.60 -18.77
C LEU A 38 -6.30 13.58 -19.51
N VAL A 39 -6.04 12.30 -19.28
CA VAL A 39 -6.90 11.19 -19.70
C VAL A 39 -7.26 10.41 -18.45
N ALA A 40 -8.54 10.21 -18.19
CA ALA A 40 -9.00 9.55 -16.97
C ALA A 40 -10.06 8.48 -17.27
N SER A 41 -10.02 7.38 -16.52
CA SER A 41 -11.11 6.40 -16.46
C SER A 41 -11.97 6.61 -15.23
N LEU A 42 -13.22 6.14 -15.30
CA LEU A 42 -14.28 6.36 -14.32
C LEU A 42 -15.18 5.12 -14.27
N ASP A 43 -15.50 4.65 -13.05
CA ASP A 43 -16.27 3.42 -12.86
C ASP A 43 -17.47 3.61 -11.92
N HIS A 44 -17.44 4.59 -11.03
CA HIS A 44 -18.44 4.78 -9.99
C HIS A 44 -19.63 5.59 -10.49
N ALA A 45 -20.84 5.06 -10.34
CA ALA A 45 -22.08 5.70 -10.79
C ALA A 45 -22.30 7.12 -10.20
N ASN A 46 -21.84 7.35 -8.97
CA ASN A 46 -21.97 8.65 -8.31
C ASN A 46 -20.87 9.67 -8.68
N MET A 47 -20.01 9.38 -9.66
CA MET A 47 -18.92 10.27 -10.06
C MET A 47 -19.36 11.72 -10.36
N PRO A 48 -20.50 11.98 -11.06
CA PRO A 48 -20.91 13.36 -11.36
C PRO A 48 -21.19 14.21 -10.13
N LEU A 49 -21.41 13.60 -8.96
CA LEU A 49 -21.61 14.29 -7.68
C LEU A 49 -20.29 14.79 -7.06
N LEU A 50 -19.14 14.28 -7.51
CA LEU A 50 -17.83 14.67 -6.99
C LEU A 50 -17.40 16.06 -7.46
N TRP A 51 -17.91 16.53 -8.60
CA TRP A 51 -17.47 17.78 -9.20
C TRP A 51 -18.51 18.88 -9.09
N SER A 52 -18.05 20.01 -8.59
CA SER A 52 -18.78 21.27 -8.69
C SER A 52 -18.77 21.81 -10.12
N HIS A 53 -19.67 22.75 -10.42
CA HIS A 53 -19.72 23.42 -11.71
C HIS A 53 -18.37 24.06 -12.11
N ASN A 54 -17.61 24.56 -11.14
CA ASN A 54 -16.30 25.17 -11.38
C ASN A 54 -15.25 24.12 -11.81
N GLU A 55 -15.23 22.96 -11.15
CA GLU A 55 -14.29 21.88 -11.49
C GLU A 55 -14.61 21.28 -12.85
N LEU A 56 -15.88 21.04 -13.15
CA LEU A 56 -16.32 20.60 -14.48
C LEU A 56 -15.88 21.55 -15.60
N ALA A 57 -16.01 22.86 -15.38
CA ALA A 57 -15.57 23.87 -16.35
C ALA A 57 -14.04 23.82 -16.56
N ARG A 58 -13.27 23.64 -15.49
CA ARG A 58 -11.80 23.54 -15.57
C ARG A 58 -11.31 22.27 -16.24
N PHE A 59 -11.96 21.13 -15.97
CA PHE A 59 -11.59 19.87 -16.60
C PHE A 59 -11.93 19.84 -18.09
N SER A 60 -12.99 20.52 -18.53
CA SER A 60 -13.41 20.57 -19.94
C SER A 60 -13.45 19.17 -20.58
N TRP A 61 -14.04 18.21 -19.87
CA TRP A 61 -14.05 16.80 -20.28
C TRP A 61 -14.75 16.57 -21.62
N ILE A 62 -14.15 15.70 -22.42
CA ILE A 62 -14.81 15.06 -23.55
C ILE A 62 -15.13 13.63 -23.09
N TRP A 63 -16.41 13.29 -23.11
CA TRP A 63 -16.90 12.00 -22.63
C TRP A 63 -16.92 11.01 -23.77
N GLU A 64 -16.23 9.89 -23.59
CA GLU A 64 -16.23 8.74 -24.51
C GLU A 64 -16.72 7.51 -23.75
N ASP A 65 -17.66 6.76 -24.32
CA ASP A 65 -18.09 5.49 -23.75
C ASP A 65 -17.15 4.38 -24.20
N CYS A 66 -16.45 3.78 -23.24
CA CYS A 66 -15.48 2.71 -23.44
C CYS A 66 -15.86 1.44 -22.66
N THR A 67 -17.14 1.06 -22.68
CA THR A 67 -17.62 -0.16 -22.02
C THR A 67 -17.02 -1.44 -22.65
N ASN A 68 -16.09 -2.10 -21.96
CA ASN A 68 -15.33 -3.25 -22.48
C ASN A 68 -15.71 -4.62 -21.87
N PHE A 69 -16.60 -4.65 -20.87
CA PHE A 69 -17.00 -5.86 -20.11
C PHE A 69 -15.83 -6.70 -19.56
N CYS A 70 -14.63 -6.14 -19.46
CA CYS A 70 -13.49 -6.82 -18.87
C CYS A 70 -13.68 -6.95 -17.36
N ASN A 71 -13.10 -8.00 -16.78
CA ASN A 71 -13.13 -8.19 -15.33
C ASN A 71 -12.21 -7.18 -14.65
N TYR A 72 -12.69 -6.58 -13.56
CA TYR A 72 -11.94 -5.66 -12.71
C TYR A 72 -10.97 -6.39 -11.77
N THR A 73 -10.07 -7.22 -12.31
CA THR A 73 -9.17 -8.05 -11.47
C THR A 73 -8.17 -7.21 -10.69
N GLU A 74 -7.59 -6.21 -11.35
CA GLU A 74 -6.58 -5.33 -10.75
C GLU A 74 -7.22 -4.35 -9.77
N GLU A 75 -8.35 -3.75 -10.15
CA GLU A 75 -9.07 -2.76 -9.35
C GLU A 75 -9.73 -3.40 -8.12
N SER A 76 -10.19 -4.66 -8.25
CA SER A 76 -10.75 -5.42 -7.13
C SER A 76 -9.69 -5.95 -6.18
N SER A 77 -8.44 -6.14 -6.63
CA SER A 77 -7.36 -6.65 -5.77
C SER A 77 -7.07 -5.71 -4.58
N PHE A 78 -7.21 -4.40 -4.79
CA PHE A 78 -7.04 -3.35 -3.78
C PHE A 78 -8.34 -2.93 -3.10
N ALA A 79 -9.46 -3.55 -3.44
CA ALA A 79 -10.75 -3.19 -2.86
C ALA A 79 -10.76 -3.50 -1.36
N ASN A 80 -11.04 -2.47 -0.56
CA ASN A 80 -11.17 -2.53 0.90
C ASN A 80 -12.47 -3.22 1.37
N SER A 81 -13.20 -3.89 0.49
CA SER A 81 -14.42 -4.60 0.88
C SER A 81 -14.03 -5.88 1.62
N GLN A 82 -14.29 -5.91 2.92
CA GLN A 82 -14.10 -7.11 3.75
C GLN A 82 -14.87 -8.32 3.20
N ILE A 83 -15.99 -8.10 2.48
CA ILE A 83 -16.78 -9.18 1.88
C ILE A 83 -16.08 -9.77 0.66
N LEU A 84 -15.43 -8.95 -0.19
CA LEU A 84 -14.63 -9.45 -1.31
C LEU A 84 -13.32 -10.07 -0.82
N GLN A 85 -12.69 -9.52 0.22
CA GLN A 85 -11.54 -10.15 0.87
C GLN A 85 -11.94 -11.48 1.55
N ASN A 86 -13.14 -11.59 2.14
CA ASN A 86 -13.66 -12.85 2.68
C ASN A 86 -13.99 -13.89 1.61
N ILE A 87 -14.50 -13.48 0.45
CA ILE A 87 -14.92 -14.39 -0.63
C ILE A 87 -13.74 -14.80 -1.53
N LEU A 88 -12.79 -13.90 -1.83
CA LEU A 88 -11.59 -14.19 -2.65
C LEU A 88 -10.37 -14.59 -1.80
N GLY A 89 -10.45 -14.50 -0.47
CA GLY A 89 -9.30 -14.69 0.42
C GLY A 89 -9.63 -14.79 1.91
N GLY A 90 -10.76 -15.43 2.28
CA GLY A 90 -10.98 -16.12 3.55
C GLY A 90 -10.50 -15.48 4.87
N ILE A 91 -10.42 -14.17 5.04
CA ILE A 91 -9.91 -13.57 6.28
C ILE A 91 -10.62 -12.25 6.64
N GLY A 92 -11.51 -12.30 7.63
CA GLY A 92 -12.05 -11.08 8.25
C GLY A 92 -13.40 -11.24 8.96
N SER A 93 -13.35 -11.56 10.26
CA SER A 93 -14.42 -11.26 11.22
C SER A 93 -14.34 -9.78 11.58
N GLY A 94 -15.51 -9.14 11.76
CA GLY A 94 -15.72 -7.71 11.68
C GLY A 94 -14.94 -6.84 12.68
N SER A 95 -14.46 -5.71 12.18
CA SER A 95 -14.18 -4.51 12.97
C SER A 95 -14.06 -3.31 12.02
N ASP A 96 -14.79 -2.24 12.33
CA ASP A 96 -15.16 -1.12 11.47
C ASP A 96 -14.04 -0.06 11.30
N THR A 97 -12.77 -0.45 11.49
CA THR A 97 -11.59 0.46 11.48
C THR A 97 -10.50 0.10 10.46
N THR A 98 -10.76 -0.88 9.59
CA THR A 98 -9.73 -1.62 8.84
C THR A 98 -9.48 -1.14 7.40
N GLY A 99 -9.80 0.11 7.05
CA GLY A 99 -9.52 0.63 5.70
C GLY A 99 -8.03 0.65 5.34
N SER A 100 -7.14 0.79 6.34
CA SER A 100 -5.68 0.72 6.15
C SER A 100 -5.15 -0.72 6.15
N VAL A 101 -5.82 -1.62 6.87
CA VAL A 101 -5.36 -3.00 7.07
C VAL A 101 -5.67 -3.84 5.83
N GLY A 102 -6.86 -3.69 5.24
CA GLY A 102 -7.22 -4.34 3.97
C GLY A 102 -6.30 -3.93 2.80
N ALA A 103 -5.99 -2.64 2.69
CA ALA A 103 -5.01 -2.14 1.72
C ALA A 103 -3.60 -2.69 1.96
N MET A 104 -3.19 -2.85 3.23
CA MET A 104 -1.92 -3.50 3.58
C MET A 104 -1.92 -4.98 3.17
N PHE A 105 -3.00 -5.73 3.41
CA PHE A 105 -3.09 -7.14 2.98
C PHE A 105 -3.08 -7.33 1.46
N ALA A 106 -3.79 -6.48 0.72
CA ALA A 106 -3.75 -6.46 -0.74
C ALA A 106 -2.34 -6.14 -1.26
N SER A 107 -1.69 -5.12 -0.68
CA SER A 107 -0.30 -4.81 -0.99
C SER A 107 0.66 -5.93 -0.59
N LEU A 108 0.43 -6.62 0.53
CA LEU A 108 1.27 -7.73 1.00
C LEU A 108 1.17 -8.93 0.06
N ARG A 109 -0.02 -9.24 -0.45
CA ARG A 109 -0.21 -10.34 -1.41
C ARG A 109 0.51 -10.06 -2.73
N GLN A 110 0.37 -8.85 -3.27
CA GLN A 110 1.03 -8.47 -4.52
C GLN A 110 2.54 -8.31 -4.35
N VAL A 111 2.99 -7.81 -3.20
CA VAL A 111 4.41 -7.68 -2.92
C VAL A 111 5.02 -9.06 -2.63
N ALA A 112 4.29 -9.97 -1.98
CA ALA A 112 4.75 -11.36 -1.78
C ALA A 112 4.99 -12.12 -3.09
N SER A 113 4.25 -11.79 -4.16
CA SER A 113 4.48 -12.37 -5.49
C SER A 113 5.66 -11.73 -6.23
N SER A 114 5.97 -10.45 -5.97
CA SER A 114 7.12 -9.76 -6.56
C SER A 114 8.44 -9.92 -5.78
N LEU A 115 8.37 -10.30 -4.51
CA LEU A 115 9.53 -10.46 -3.64
C LEU A 115 10.36 -11.69 -3.98
N THR A 116 11.68 -11.52 -3.93
CA THR A 116 12.63 -12.65 -3.98
C THR A 116 12.47 -13.55 -2.76
N GLN A 117 12.85 -14.83 -2.87
CA GLN A 117 12.77 -15.79 -1.76
C GLN A 117 13.44 -15.26 -0.49
N ASN A 118 14.66 -14.71 -0.60
CA ASN A 118 15.39 -14.16 0.53
C ASN A 118 14.63 -13.01 1.21
N ALA A 119 13.99 -12.14 0.44
CA ALA A 119 13.23 -11.02 0.99
C ALA A 119 11.96 -11.49 1.72
N ARG A 120 11.32 -12.57 1.26
CA ARG A 120 10.21 -13.22 1.97
C ARG A 120 10.66 -13.81 3.30
N ASP A 121 11.82 -14.44 3.34
CA ASP A 121 12.36 -15.03 4.56
C ASP A 121 12.79 -13.96 5.59
N ILE A 122 13.31 -12.81 5.13
CA ILE A 122 13.57 -11.64 6.00
C ILE A 122 12.26 -11.10 6.56
N PHE A 123 11.22 -10.99 5.73
CA PHE A 123 9.91 -10.55 6.18
C PHE A 123 9.31 -11.52 7.21
N ARG A 124 9.41 -12.84 6.98
CA ARG A 124 9.00 -13.88 7.94
C ARG A 124 9.71 -13.71 9.28
N MET A 125 11.03 -13.52 9.27
CA MET A 125 11.83 -13.35 10.48
C MET A 125 11.40 -12.12 11.31
N ILE A 126 11.02 -11.02 10.65
CA ILE A 126 10.47 -9.84 11.32
C ILE A 126 9.11 -10.15 11.94
N VAL A 127 8.24 -10.87 11.22
CA VAL A 127 6.91 -11.28 11.71
C VAL A 127 7.03 -12.20 12.93
N GLU A 128 7.88 -13.23 12.86
CA GLU A 128 8.13 -14.17 13.95
C GLU A 128 8.65 -13.45 15.19
N TYR A 129 9.63 -12.55 15.04
CA TYR A 129 10.14 -11.75 16.15
C TYR A 129 9.06 -10.87 16.81
N GLN A 130 8.18 -10.27 16.00
CA GLN A 130 7.08 -9.44 16.48
C GLN A 130 5.97 -10.27 17.16
N LEU A 131 5.81 -11.54 16.80
CA LEU A 131 4.89 -12.47 17.47
C LEU A 131 5.46 -13.03 18.78
N GLU A 132 6.76 -13.33 18.82
CA GLU A 132 7.47 -13.78 20.03
C GLU A 132 7.55 -12.71 21.11
N THR A 133 7.64 -11.44 20.70
CA THR A 133 7.65 -10.28 21.60
C THR A 133 6.35 -9.47 21.43
N PRO A 134 5.21 -9.98 21.91
CA PRO A 134 3.95 -9.26 21.79
C PRO A 134 4.03 -7.94 22.58
N PHE A 135 3.32 -6.94 22.05
CA PHE A 135 3.20 -5.59 22.57
C PHE A 135 3.00 -5.58 24.09
N GLN A 136 4.03 -5.20 24.86
CA GLN A 136 3.82 -4.85 26.26
C GLN A 136 3.19 -3.46 26.29
N ASP A 137 1.92 -3.41 26.67
CA ASP A 137 0.99 -2.26 26.71
C ASP A 137 1.39 -1.13 27.71
N GLY A 138 2.70 -0.95 27.95
CA GLY A 138 3.27 0.08 28.79
C GLY A 138 3.91 1.18 27.97
N LYS A 139 3.21 2.32 27.86
CA LYS A 139 3.69 3.66 27.48
C LYS A 139 5.21 3.75 27.16
N GLY A 140 5.55 3.70 25.88
CA GLY A 140 6.86 4.17 25.39
C GLY A 140 7.85 3.08 24.95
N ALA A 141 7.55 1.80 25.14
CA ALA A 141 8.39 0.74 24.59
C ALA A 141 8.31 0.74 23.05
N ILE A 142 9.46 0.91 22.40
CA ILE A 142 9.58 0.86 20.96
C ILE A 142 9.42 -0.60 20.55
N SER A 143 8.20 -1.00 20.17
CA SER A 143 7.93 -2.31 19.60
C SER A 143 8.53 -2.34 18.20
N GLY A 144 9.49 -3.24 17.98
CA GLY A 144 10.19 -3.42 16.72
C GLY A 144 11.57 -4.06 16.93
N ILE A 145 12.08 -4.74 15.92
CA ILE A 145 13.45 -5.26 15.93
C ILE A 145 14.43 -4.12 15.71
N ALA A 146 15.52 -4.07 16.48
CA ALA A 146 16.60 -3.13 16.22
C ALA A 146 17.29 -3.48 14.89
N MET A 147 17.70 -2.48 14.13
CA MET A 147 18.38 -2.69 12.84
C MET A 147 19.62 -3.59 12.96
N GLU A 148 20.39 -3.44 14.04
CA GLU A 148 21.57 -4.26 14.31
C GLU A 148 21.21 -5.73 14.55
N ASP A 149 20.20 -5.98 15.38
CA ASP A 149 19.72 -7.34 15.67
C ASP A 149 19.15 -8.02 14.43
N LEU A 150 18.39 -7.28 13.61
CA LEU A 150 17.88 -7.79 12.34
C LEU A 150 19.02 -8.16 11.39
N TYR A 151 20.05 -7.32 11.30
CA TYR A 151 21.22 -7.58 10.46
C TYR A 151 21.95 -8.87 10.88
N TRP A 152 22.17 -9.06 12.18
CA TRP A 152 22.82 -10.28 12.69
C TRP A 152 21.98 -11.53 12.41
N ARG A 153 20.67 -11.49 12.65
CA ARG A 153 19.80 -12.63 12.34
C ARG A 153 19.72 -12.93 10.84
N CYS A 154 19.66 -11.90 10.00
CA CYS A 154 19.68 -12.07 8.53
C CYS A 154 21.01 -12.65 8.05
N ARG A 155 22.12 -12.30 8.70
CA ARG A 155 23.46 -12.82 8.39
C ARG A 155 23.61 -14.28 8.82
N ASP A 156 23.14 -14.64 10.00
CA ASP A 156 23.17 -16.02 10.52
C ASP A 156 22.31 -16.97 9.67
N ALA A 157 21.18 -16.47 9.15
CA ALA A 157 20.32 -17.21 8.23
C ALA A 157 20.77 -17.14 6.76
N PHE A 158 21.92 -16.53 6.45
CA PHE A 158 22.46 -16.35 5.10
C PHE A 158 21.51 -15.61 4.12
N LEU A 159 20.61 -14.77 4.63
CA LEU A 159 19.61 -14.05 3.83
C LEU A 159 20.18 -12.80 3.14
N THR A 160 21.15 -12.13 3.77
CA THR A 160 21.78 -10.92 3.24
C THR A 160 23.29 -10.92 3.42
N SER A 161 24.02 -10.56 2.36
CA SER A 161 25.49 -10.48 2.42
C SER A 161 25.98 -9.19 3.10
N ASN A 162 25.35 -8.04 2.81
CA ASN A 162 25.80 -6.71 3.23
C ASN A 162 24.65 -5.88 3.83
N GLU A 163 24.98 -4.99 4.77
CA GLU A 163 24.01 -4.07 5.40
C GLU A 163 23.33 -3.15 4.37
N THR A 164 24.05 -2.74 3.32
CA THR A 164 23.49 -1.91 2.24
C THR A 164 22.37 -2.63 1.49
N THR A 165 22.52 -3.93 1.23
CA THR A 165 21.51 -4.74 0.54
C THR A 165 20.27 -4.91 1.42
N LEU A 166 20.46 -5.14 2.72
CA LEU A 166 19.36 -5.19 3.69
C LEU A 166 18.61 -3.85 3.75
N LYS A 167 19.32 -2.72 3.80
CA LYS A 167 18.70 -1.38 3.77
C LYS A 167 17.92 -1.11 2.49
N ALA A 168 18.38 -1.59 1.34
CA ALA A 168 17.65 -1.47 0.08
C ALA A 168 16.32 -2.23 0.14
N GLN A 169 16.32 -3.48 0.62
CA GLN A 169 15.10 -4.28 0.79
C GLN A 169 14.14 -3.68 1.83
N LEU A 170 14.65 -3.17 2.95
CA LEU A 170 13.82 -2.45 3.93
C LEU A 170 13.22 -1.17 3.35
N THR A 171 13.94 -0.50 2.45
CA THR A 171 13.41 0.68 1.75
C THR A 171 12.26 0.31 0.84
N GLU A 172 12.38 -0.81 0.11
CA GLU A 172 11.29 -1.36 -0.71
C GLU A 172 10.05 -1.69 0.14
N PHE A 173 10.22 -2.38 1.27
CA PHE A 173 9.12 -2.66 2.19
C PHE A 173 8.46 -1.39 2.75
N ARG A 174 9.25 -0.34 3.00
CA ARG A 174 8.75 0.95 3.48
C ARG A 174 7.95 1.68 2.40
N ASP A 175 8.42 1.65 1.15
CA ASP A 175 7.77 2.33 0.02
C ASP A 175 6.42 1.68 -0.30
N HIS A 176 6.31 0.36 -0.12
CA HIS A 176 5.04 -0.38 -0.14
C HIS A 176 4.20 -0.27 1.14
N LYS A 177 4.64 0.53 2.13
CA LYS A 177 3.96 0.75 3.43
C LYS A 177 3.77 -0.53 4.25
N LEU A 178 4.60 -1.55 4.05
CA LEU A 178 4.55 -2.81 4.79
C LEU A 178 5.19 -2.69 6.17
N ILE A 179 6.27 -1.92 6.27
CA ILE A 179 7.00 -1.68 7.51
C ILE A 179 7.05 -0.19 7.84
N LYS A 180 7.18 0.10 9.13
CA LYS A 180 7.51 1.44 9.62
C LYS A 180 8.84 1.37 10.36
N ILE A 181 9.68 2.37 10.11
CA ILE A 181 10.97 2.54 10.77
C ILE A 181 10.81 3.70 11.75
N LYS A 182 11.00 3.43 13.04
CA LYS A 182 10.95 4.44 14.11
C LYS A 182 12.33 4.59 14.72
N LYS A 183 12.82 5.83 14.80
CA LYS A 183 14.08 6.12 15.49
C LYS A 183 13.83 6.27 16.98
N GLY A 184 14.58 5.52 17.79
CA GLY A 184 14.57 5.65 19.23
C GLY A 184 15.30 6.90 19.72
N PRO A 185 15.13 7.26 21.00
CA PRO A 185 15.83 8.39 21.62
C PRO A 185 17.37 8.24 21.58
N ASP A 186 17.86 7.01 21.55
CA ASP A 186 19.30 6.69 21.47
C ASP A 186 19.84 6.68 20.03
N GLY A 187 19.03 7.02 19.03
CA GLY A 187 19.41 7.02 17.61
C GLY A 187 19.28 5.68 16.90
N THR A 188 19.03 4.59 17.64
CA THR A 188 18.79 3.26 17.07
C THR A 188 17.49 3.23 16.24
N GLU A 189 17.56 2.63 15.06
CA GLU A 189 16.40 2.44 14.18
C GLU A 189 15.70 1.13 14.53
N PHE A 190 14.40 1.22 14.83
CA PHE A 190 13.54 0.09 15.12
C PHE A 190 12.55 -0.13 13.97
N ILE A 191 12.42 -1.38 13.55
CA ILE A 191 11.59 -1.79 12.42
C ILE A 191 10.40 -2.58 12.96
N PHE A 192 9.19 -2.18 12.59
CA PHE A 192 7.98 -2.88 12.99
C PHE A 192 6.94 -2.90 11.88
N ILE A 193 6.10 -3.94 11.89
CA ILE A 193 4.96 -4.07 10.99
C ILE A 193 3.74 -3.49 11.73
N PRO A 194 3.08 -2.45 11.18
CA PRO A 194 1.92 -1.82 11.83
C PRO A 194 0.64 -2.66 11.67
N MET A 195 0.64 -3.87 12.23
CA MET A 195 -0.46 -4.84 12.14
C MET A 195 -0.70 -5.50 13.50
N ASP A 196 -1.96 -5.83 13.78
CA ASP A 196 -2.34 -6.54 15.01
C ASP A 196 -1.77 -7.97 15.04
N THR A 197 -1.52 -8.50 16.23
CA THR A 197 -0.98 -9.86 16.45
C THR A 197 -1.83 -10.94 15.77
N ASP A 198 -3.15 -10.82 15.81
CA ASP A 198 -4.08 -11.78 15.20
C ASP A 198 -3.97 -11.79 13.67
N ASN A 199 -3.68 -10.63 13.08
CA ASN A 199 -3.54 -10.44 11.65
C ASN A 199 -2.14 -10.90 11.18
N LEU A 200 -1.10 -10.68 11.99
CA LEU A 200 0.25 -11.21 11.75
C LEU A 200 0.29 -12.74 11.79
N GLN A 201 -0.40 -13.38 12.72
CA GLN A 201 -0.45 -14.83 12.82
C GLN A 201 -1.14 -15.46 11.59
N LYS A 202 -2.23 -14.86 11.12
CA LYS A 202 -2.89 -15.27 9.88
C LYS A 202 -2.00 -15.05 8.66
N LEU A 203 -1.23 -13.98 8.64
CA LEU A 203 -0.30 -13.71 7.56
C LEU A 203 0.80 -14.76 7.49
N LEU A 204 1.39 -15.14 8.63
CA LEU A 204 2.40 -16.19 8.70
C LEU A 204 1.88 -17.53 8.14
N GLN A 205 0.63 -17.90 8.45
CA GLN A 205 0.00 -19.11 7.92
C GLN A 205 -0.25 -19.07 6.41
N ASN A 206 -0.44 -17.87 5.83
CA ASN A 206 -0.72 -17.72 4.41
C ASN A 206 0.52 -17.42 3.57
N ILE A 207 1.61 -16.92 4.15
CA ILE A 207 2.89 -16.68 3.47
C ILE A 207 3.33 -17.92 2.66
N ASP A 208 3.17 -19.11 3.23
CA ASP A 208 3.53 -20.38 2.60
C ASP A 208 2.56 -20.82 1.49
N THR A 209 1.31 -20.37 1.57
CA THR A 209 0.24 -20.70 0.61
C THR A 209 0.26 -19.80 -0.64
N PHE A 210 1.04 -18.71 -0.64
CA PHE A 210 1.19 -17.82 -1.80
C PHE A 210 2.22 -18.32 -2.84
N GLN A 211 2.59 -19.61 -2.80
CA GLN A 211 3.39 -20.28 -3.85
C GLN A 211 2.63 -20.43 -5.17
#